data_AF-A0A946VHW5-F1
#
_entry.id   AF-A0A946VHW5-F1
#
_cell.length_a   1.000
_cell.length_b   1.000
_cell.length_c   1.000
_cell.angle_alpha   90.00
_cell.angle_beta   90.00
_cell.angle_gamma   90.00
#
_symmetry.space_group_name_H-M   'P 1'
#
loop_
_entity.id
_entity.type
_entity.pdbx_description
1 polymer ?
#
loop_
_entity_poly.entity_id
_entity_poly.type
_entity_poly.pdbx_seq_one_letter_code
_entity_poly.pdbx_strand_id
1 'polypeptide(L)'
;MQIFFRPAICICRLLISICAILLLGACAQDNKLGHAADDCESFGELRVVCGVQAPEDLALLPDASGLLLSEYGGMQGSGGRISLFDIDSETVHVLYDADSANDLKLAQNAWGELGCEQAGEFSPHGFDLARRPGGRWQLLVVNHAERESIEFFELYPGAAGDWQLAWRGCVLAPGNVALNDVAATGSGFVVSQMSSKSRFKTLWSFMLGRDNSKLWRWTLERGLDAIDGLDGVGFNGVASDNAGKRFFINAWGEGKLLVYDRISKKLTHEVALPHGDNSTWDAASPGKLLVASQRGSLFSMARCVSKHNTNCATPFDITEFDTRDMQHKILFRSDGQYFGGGTTAVRVKDTLYIGSFTGQRLLIAPVGYGTQSL
;
A
#
# COMPACT_ATOMS: atom_id res chain seq x y z
N MET A 1 15.30 43.48 75.14
CA MET A 1 13.83 43.59 75.22
C MET A 1 13.26 42.18 75.03
N GLN A 2 12.77 41.56 76.11
CA GLN A 2 12.18 40.22 76.09
C GLN A 2 10.85 40.25 75.33
N ILE A 3 10.62 39.32 74.39
CA ILE A 3 9.30 38.69 74.14
C ILE A 3 9.52 37.22 73.69
N PHE A 4 8.65 36.35 74.19
CA PHE A 4 8.63 34.89 74.24
C PHE A 4 8.27 34.14 72.93
N PHE A 5 8.86 32.94 72.80
CA PHE A 5 8.35 31.63 72.32
C PHE A 5 7.27 31.51 71.21
N ARG A 6 7.58 30.65 70.22
CA ARG A 6 6.83 29.38 69.98
C ARG A 6 7.69 28.34 69.23
N PRO A 7 7.56 27.03 69.55
CA PRO A 7 8.38 25.96 69.00
C PRO A 7 7.80 25.40 67.70
N ALA A 8 8.70 24.84 66.88
CA ALA A 8 8.42 24.11 65.65
C ALA A 8 7.49 22.91 65.92
N ILE A 9 6.40 22.81 65.17
CA ILE A 9 5.51 21.65 65.15
C ILE A 9 5.46 21.09 63.72
N CYS A 10 5.86 19.82 63.62
CA CYS A 10 5.52 18.84 62.58
C CYS A 10 5.78 19.22 61.11
N ILE A 11 7.06 19.24 60.74
CA ILE A 11 7.45 18.65 59.45
C ILE A 11 7.47 17.12 59.66
N CYS A 12 7.06 16.36 58.63
CA CYS A 12 7.28 14.91 58.49
C CYS A 12 6.13 13.94 58.84
N ARG A 13 4.85 14.26 58.52
CA ARG A 13 3.81 13.21 58.38
C ARG A 13 2.83 13.36 57.20
N LEU A 14 3.02 14.32 56.29
CA LEU A 14 2.15 14.51 55.13
C LEU A 14 2.88 14.40 53.77
N LEU A 15 3.91 13.55 53.69
CA LEU A 15 4.57 13.20 52.41
C LEU A 15 4.64 11.69 52.16
N ILE A 16 4.14 10.86 53.08
CA ILE A 16 4.18 9.40 52.94
C ILE A 16 2.85 8.86 52.36
N SER A 17 1.76 9.63 52.39
CA SER A 17 0.45 9.17 51.90
C SER A 17 0.16 9.46 50.42
N ILE A 18 1.02 10.21 49.71
CA ILE A 18 0.86 10.44 48.26
C ILE A 18 1.70 9.46 47.43
N CYS A 19 2.76 8.86 47.99
CA CYS A 19 3.53 7.80 47.32
C CYS A 19 2.88 6.41 47.35
N ALA A 20 1.87 6.18 48.20
CA ALA A 20 1.26 4.86 48.37
C ALA A 20 0.06 4.58 47.43
N ILE A 21 -0.43 5.59 46.69
CA ILE A 21 -1.50 5.42 45.68
C ILE A 21 -0.93 5.21 44.26
N LEU A 22 0.39 5.37 44.08
CA LEU A 22 1.09 5.11 42.81
C LEU A 22 1.56 3.66 42.63
N LEU A 23 1.22 2.74 43.54
CA LEU A 23 1.71 1.35 43.53
C LEU A 23 0.61 0.28 43.33
N LEU A 24 -0.63 0.67 42.96
CA LEU A 24 -1.73 -0.26 42.69
C LEU A 24 -2.37 -0.11 41.30
N GLY A 25 -1.56 0.23 40.30
CA GLY A 25 -2.06 0.42 38.93
C GLY A 25 -0.99 0.29 37.85
N ALA A 26 -0.15 -0.73 37.90
CA ALA A 26 0.71 -1.07 36.76
C ALA A 26 1.17 -2.54 36.78
N CYS A 27 0.25 -3.47 37.04
CA CYS A 27 0.25 -4.72 36.26
C CYS A 27 -0.62 -4.47 35.02
N ALA A 28 -0.29 -3.44 34.24
CA ALA A 28 -0.60 -3.53 32.84
C ALA A 28 0.34 -4.61 32.33
N GLN A 29 -0.19 -5.81 32.11
CA GLN A 29 0.45 -6.69 31.14
C GLN A 29 0.58 -5.84 29.89
N ASP A 30 1.82 -5.45 29.56
CA ASP A 30 2.20 -5.25 28.18
C ASP A 30 1.86 -6.58 27.51
N ASN A 31 0.63 -6.70 27.03
CA ASN A 31 0.28 -7.72 26.06
C ASN A 31 1.18 -7.39 24.87
N LYS A 32 2.36 -8.01 24.84
CA LYS A 32 3.19 -8.17 23.66
C LYS A 32 2.39 -9.02 22.66
N LEU A 33 1.32 -8.44 22.12
CA LEU A 33 0.57 -8.94 20.96
C LEU A 33 1.24 -8.46 19.66
N GLY A 34 2.50 -8.01 19.73
CA GLY A 34 3.30 -7.80 18.54
C GLY A 34 3.93 -9.11 18.15
N HIS A 35 3.38 -9.79 17.14
CA HIS A 35 4.09 -10.87 16.46
C HIS A 35 5.39 -10.31 15.87
N ALA A 36 6.50 -11.02 16.12
CA ALA A 36 7.80 -10.65 15.56
C ALA A 36 7.77 -10.78 14.03
N ALA A 37 8.72 -10.13 13.35
CA ALA A 37 8.79 -10.15 11.88
C ALA A 37 8.88 -11.57 11.31
N ASP A 38 9.56 -12.45 12.04
CA ASP A 38 9.84 -13.85 11.66
C ASP A 38 8.88 -14.84 12.34
N ASP A 39 7.84 -14.34 13.02
CA ASP A 39 6.81 -15.18 13.61
C ASP A 39 5.76 -15.55 12.56
N CYS A 40 5.91 -16.77 12.04
CA CYS A 40 5.05 -17.35 11.02
C CYS A 40 4.03 -18.35 11.59
N GLU A 41 3.86 -18.40 12.91
CA GLU A 41 2.86 -19.27 13.51
C GLU A 41 1.45 -18.82 13.08
N SER A 42 0.60 -19.79 12.74
CA SER A 42 -0.78 -19.53 12.35
C SER A 42 -1.61 -19.07 13.55
N PHE A 43 -2.63 -18.25 13.31
CA PHE A 43 -3.58 -17.82 14.33
C PHE A 43 -5.01 -18.16 13.91
N GLY A 44 -5.54 -19.25 14.48
CA GLY A 44 -6.83 -19.79 14.05
C GLY A 44 -6.82 -20.16 12.57
N GLU A 45 -7.69 -19.54 11.78
CA GLU A 45 -7.76 -19.73 10.33
C GLU A 45 -6.81 -18.81 9.54
N LEU A 46 -6.09 -17.93 10.23
CA LEU A 46 -5.12 -17.02 9.61
C LEU A 46 -3.75 -17.68 9.53
N ARG A 47 -3.13 -17.57 8.36
CA ARG A 47 -1.77 -18.04 8.08
C ARG A 47 -0.94 -16.92 7.50
N VAL A 48 0.37 -16.99 7.68
CA VAL A 48 1.29 -16.01 7.11
C VAL A 48 2.47 -16.70 6.43
N VAL A 49 2.98 -16.07 5.39
CA VAL A 49 4.25 -16.42 4.73
C VAL A 49 5.25 -15.33 5.09
N CYS A 50 6.34 -15.70 5.74
CA CYS A 50 7.38 -14.77 6.17
C CYS A 50 8.47 -14.55 5.12
N GLY A 51 9.35 -13.58 5.37
CA GLY A 51 10.45 -13.22 4.47
C GLY A 51 10.02 -12.33 3.31
N VAL A 52 8.78 -11.84 3.34
CA VAL A 52 8.20 -10.94 2.34
C VAL A 52 8.20 -9.53 2.91
N GLN A 53 9.15 -8.69 2.51
CA GLN A 53 9.29 -7.33 3.03
C GLN A 53 8.10 -6.49 2.57
N ALA A 54 7.31 -5.98 3.52
CA ALA A 54 6.25 -4.99 3.29
C ALA A 54 5.55 -5.15 1.92
N PRO A 55 4.87 -6.29 1.66
CA PRO A 55 4.22 -6.54 0.38
C PRO A 55 3.07 -5.55 0.21
N GLU A 56 3.35 -4.37 -0.34
CA GLU A 56 2.46 -3.23 -0.27
C GLU A 56 1.37 -3.34 -1.34
N ASP A 57 1.71 -3.93 -2.49
CA ASP A 57 0.78 -4.22 -3.57
C ASP A 57 0.92 -5.65 -4.12
N LEU A 58 -0.15 -6.16 -4.76
CA LEU A 58 -0.30 -7.55 -5.21
C LEU A 58 -1.07 -7.65 -6.54
N ALA A 59 -0.66 -8.59 -7.40
CA ALA A 59 -1.47 -8.99 -8.57
C ALA A 59 -1.38 -10.49 -8.83
N LEU A 60 -2.48 -11.06 -9.34
CA LEU A 60 -2.51 -12.46 -9.78
C LEU A 60 -1.73 -12.62 -11.09
N LEU A 61 -0.94 -13.70 -11.19
CA LEU A 61 -0.32 -14.07 -12.46
C LEU A 61 -1.35 -14.42 -13.53
N PRO A 62 -1.00 -14.28 -14.83
CA PRO A 62 -1.89 -14.60 -15.94
C PRO A 62 -2.47 -16.02 -15.96
N ASP A 63 -1.73 -16.98 -15.42
CA ASP A 63 -2.10 -18.41 -15.33
C ASP A 63 -2.68 -18.80 -13.96
N ALA A 64 -2.81 -17.82 -13.04
CA ALA A 64 -3.25 -18.00 -11.67
C ALA A 64 -2.40 -18.98 -10.83
N SER A 65 -1.16 -19.28 -11.25
CA SER A 65 -0.22 -20.13 -10.49
C SER A 65 0.35 -19.46 -9.25
N GLY A 66 0.35 -18.13 -9.22
CA GLY A 66 1.00 -17.36 -8.17
C GLY A 66 0.63 -15.88 -8.20
N LEU A 67 1.28 -15.12 -7.32
CA LEU A 67 1.09 -13.68 -7.14
C LEU A 67 2.40 -12.94 -7.38
N LEU A 68 2.32 -11.83 -8.11
CA LEU A 68 3.36 -10.80 -8.06
C LEU A 68 3.20 -10.00 -6.77
N LEU A 69 4.32 -9.73 -6.11
CA LEU A 69 4.41 -8.94 -4.89
C LEU A 69 5.32 -7.75 -5.15
N SER A 70 4.89 -6.56 -4.74
CA SER A 70 5.79 -5.41 -4.59
C SER A 70 6.28 -5.32 -3.16
N GLU A 71 7.54 -5.69 -2.94
CA GLU A 71 8.17 -5.60 -1.63
C GLU A 71 8.72 -4.19 -1.43
N TYR A 72 7.95 -3.36 -0.72
CA TYR A 72 8.16 -1.92 -0.64
C TYR A 72 9.47 -1.55 0.07
N GLY A 73 10.30 -0.78 -0.61
CA GLY A 73 11.60 -0.31 -0.11
C GLY A 73 11.57 1.04 0.58
N GLY A 74 10.39 1.61 0.84
CA GLY A 74 10.27 2.93 1.48
C GLY A 74 10.51 4.13 0.54
N MET A 75 9.95 5.29 0.90
CA MET A 75 10.12 6.58 0.19
C MET A 75 11.56 7.11 0.11
N GLN A 76 12.53 6.44 0.74
CA GLN A 76 13.94 6.87 0.78
C GLN A 76 14.89 5.81 0.18
N GLY A 77 14.35 4.77 -0.47
CA GLY A 77 15.16 3.82 -1.22
C GLY A 77 15.96 2.83 -0.38
N SER A 78 15.38 2.20 0.66
CA SER A 78 16.11 1.21 1.47
C SER A 78 16.28 -0.16 0.80
N GLY A 79 16.08 -0.23 -0.53
CA GLY A 79 16.05 -1.47 -1.30
C GLY A 79 14.69 -2.18 -1.20
N GLY A 80 14.20 -2.66 -2.33
CA GLY A 80 13.01 -3.49 -2.45
C GLY A 80 13.08 -4.31 -3.73
N ARG A 81 12.02 -5.06 -4.02
CA ARG A 81 12.01 -6.03 -5.12
C ARG A 81 10.61 -6.36 -5.59
N ILE A 82 10.52 -6.86 -6.82
CA ILE A 82 9.35 -7.56 -7.30
C ILE A 82 9.61 -9.06 -7.14
N SER A 83 8.71 -9.72 -6.43
CA SER A 83 8.79 -11.15 -6.15
C SER A 83 7.56 -11.89 -6.67
N LEU A 84 7.71 -13.18 -6.87
CA LEU A 84 6.67 -14.13 -7.19
C LEU A 84 6.43 -15.03 -5.98
N PHE A 85 5.19 -15.06 -5.48
CA PHE A 85 4.71 -16.10 -4.58
C PHE A 85 4.01 -17.20 -5.36
N ASP A 86 4.53 -18.42 -5.31
CA ASP A 86 3.88 -19.61 -5.86
C ASP A 86 2.79 -20.10 -4.89
N ILE A 87 1.56 -20.26 -5.37
CA ILE A 87 0.42 -20.62 -4.51
C ILE A 87 0.47 -22.09 -4.05
N ASP A 88 1.00 -22.99 -4.89
CA ASP A 88 0.97 -24.42 -4.62
C ASP A 88 2.10 -24.83 -3.67
N SER A 89 3.32 -24.31 -3.87
CA SER A 89 4.46 -24.55 -2.99
C SER A 89 4.57 -23.57 -1.82
N GLU A 90 3.86 -22.46 -1.88
CA GLU A 90 3.94 -21.33 -0.94
C GLU A 90 5.37 -20.77 -0.80
N THR A 91 6.13 -20.78 -1.90
CA THR A 91 7.50 -20.27 -1.95
C THR A 91 7.58 -18.91 -2.63
N VAL A 92 8.53 -18.09 -2.19
CA VAL A 92 8.76 -16.74 -2.73
C VAL A 92 10.05 -16.74 -3.53
N HIS A 93 9.99 -16.21 -4.75
CA HIS A 93 11.11 -16.09 -5.68
C HIS A 93 11.27 -14.65 -6.11
N VAL A 94 12.49 -14.11 -6.05
CA VAL A 94 12.76 -12.75 -6.53
C VAL A 94 12.77 -12.76 -8.06
N LEU A 95 11.96 -11.90 -8.67
CA LEU A 95 11.95 -11.71 -10.13
C LEU A 95 12.78 -10.50 -10.56
N TYR A 96 12.84 -9.46 -9.74
CA TYR A 96 13.61 -8.25 -10.04
C TYR A 96 13.97 -7.48 -8.76
N ASP A 97 15.20 -7.01 -8.68
CA ASP A 97 15.74 -6.10 -7.66
C ASP A 97 16.78 -5.14 -8.28
N ALA A 98 17.45 -4.33 -7.45
CA ALA A 98 18.48 -3.41 -7.94
C ALA A 98 19.69 -4.14 -8.56
N ASP A 99 20.07 -5.31 -8.05
CA ASP A 99 21.19 -6.09 -8.60
C ASP A 99 20.87 -6.63 -10.00
N SER A 100 19.59 -6.89 -10.27
CA SER A 100 19.06 -7.29 -11.57
C SER A 100 19.25 -6.22 -12.66
N ALA A 101 19.41 -4.94 -12.29
CA ALA A 101 19.56 -3.84 -13.25
C ALA A 101 20.83 -3.93 -14.12
N ASN A 102 21.82 -4.72 -13.70
CA ASN A 102 23.07 -4.91 -14.43
C ASN A 102 23.01 -6.02 -15.50
N ASP A 103 21.89 -6.74 -15.64
CA ASP A 103 21.74 -7.76 -16.69
C ASP A 103 21.41 -7.12 -18.05
N LEU A 104 22.46 -6.87 -18.83
CA LEU A 104 22.41 -6.31 -20.19
C LEU A 104 21.51 -7.08 -21.17
N LYS A 105 21.11 -8.33 -20.87
CA LYS A 105 20.23 -9.13 -21.73
C LYS A 105 18.76 -8.70 -21.67
N LEU A 106 18.36 -7.99 -20.62
CA LEU A 106 16.96 -7.66 -20.35
C LEU A 106 16.63 -6.19 -20.64
N ALA A 107 17.62 -5.31 -20.54
CA ALA A 107 17.43 -3.86 -20.63
C ALA A 107 17.45 -3.34 -22.08
N GLN A 108 16.26 -3.19 -22.67
CA GLN A 108 16.10 -2.34 -23.85
C GLN A 108 14.97 -1.36 -23.58
N ASN A 109 15.28 -0.07 -23.60
CA ASN A 109 14.26 0.97 -23.56
C ASN A 109 13.44 0.91 -24.86
N ALA A 110 12.29 0.25 -24.77
CA ALA A 110 11.31 0.13 -25.83
C ALA A 110 9.96 0.74 -25.43
N TRP A 111 9.73 1.00 -24.14
CA TRP A 111 8.48 1.45 -23.56
C TRP A 111 8.68 2.71 -22.71
N GLY A 112 7.66 3.55 -22.57
CA GLY A 112 7.76 4.77 -21.79
C GLY A 112 8.43 5.90 -22.58
N GLU A 113 9.24 6.71 -21.90
CA GLU A 113 9.97 7.84 -22.47
C GLU A 113 11.24 7.40 -23.21
N LEU A 114 11.46 7.97 -24.39
CA LEU A 114 12.66 7.72 -25.19
C LEU A 114 13.90 8.18 -24.42
N GLY A 115 14.88 7.28 -24.28
CA GLY A 115 16.14 7.58 -23.60
C GLY A 115 16.07 7.57 -22.08
N CYS A 116 14.92 7.22 -21.48
CA CYS A 116 14.85 6.92 -20.05
C CYS A 116 15.75 5.71 -19.74
N GLU A 117 16.67 5.87 -18.79
CA GLU A 117 17.62 4.83 -18.38
C GLU A 117 17.07 4.05 -17.19
N GLN A 118 17.51 2.81 -17.03
CA GLN A 118 17.15 1.98 -15.88
C GLN A 118 17.74 2.55 -14.59
N ALA A 119 17.03 2.45 -13.48
CA ALA A 119 17.51 2.97 -12.19
C ALA A 119 18.59 2.06 -11.60
N GLY A 120 19.63 2.68 -11.01
CA GLY A 120 20.67 1.93 -10.30
C GLY A 120 20.21 1.41 -8.93
N GLU A 121 19.14 2.01 -8.39
CA GLU A 121 18.48 1.61 -7.15
C GLU A 121 16.99 1.35 -7.39
N PHE A 122 16.39 0.49 -6.56
CA PHE A 122 15.01 0.07 -6.72
C PHE A 122 14.27 0.03 -5.38
N SER A 123 13.13 0.72 -5.33
CA SER A 123 12.19 0.77 -4.21
C SER A 123 10.77 0.81 -4.76
N PRO A 124 10.21 -0.37 -5.13
CA PRO A 124 8.90 -0.46 -5.75
C PRO A 124 7.80 -0.16 -4.73
N HIS A 125 6.64 0.35 -5.19
CA HIS A 125 5.47 0.65 -4.37
C HIS A 125 4.21 0.07 -5.04
N GLY A 126 3.18 0.88 -5.34
CA GLY A 126 2.03 0.42 -6.11
C GLY A 126 2.39 0.04 -7.55
N PHE A 127 1.67 -0.94 -8.11
CA PHE A 127 1.89 -1.44 -9.46
C PHE A 127 0.62 -1.93 -10.13
N ASP A 128 0.65 -2.03 -11.46
CA ASP A 128 -0.43 -2.67 -12.21
C ASP A 128 0.09 -3.63 -13.28
N LEU A 129 -0.52 -4.80 -13.35
CA LEU A 129 -0.26 -5.83 -14.36
C LEU A 129 -1.39 -5.84 -15.39
N ALA A 130 -1.09 -5.37 -16.60
CA ALA A 130 -2.06 -5.26 -17.67
C ALA A 130 -1.51 -5.75 -19.01
N ARG A 131 -2.42 -6.04 -19.95
CA ARG A 131 -2.03 -6.32 -21.34
C ARG A 131 -1.90 -5.02 -22.12
N ARG A 132 -0.76 -4.85 -22.79
CA ARG A 132 -0.57 -3.77 -23.77
C ARG A 132 -1.38 -4.03 -25.05
N PRO A 133 -1.61 -3.00 -25.87
CA PRO A 133 -1.92 -3.19 -27.29
C PRO A 133 -0.86 -4.10 -27.94
N GLY A 134 -1.29 -5.21 -28.53
CA GLY A 134 -0.39 -6.27 -29.03
C GLY A 134 -0.26 -7.49 -28.12
N GLY A 135 -0.89 -7.49 -26.95
CA GLY A 135 -1.13 -8.69 -26.14
C GLY A 135 -0.02 -9.08 -25.16
N ARG A 136 1.14 -8.41 -25.22
CA ARG A 136 2.23 -8.57 -24.24
C ARG A 136 1.79 -8.08 -22.86
N TRP A 137 2.19 -8.82 -21.83
CA TRP A 137 1.99 -8.41 -20.45
C TRP A 137 2.98 -7.33 -20.06
N GLN A 138 2.46 -6.32 -19.37
CA GLN A 138 3.22 -5.21 -18.86
C GLN A 138 2.92 -5.05 -17.39
N LEU A 139 3.99 -4.92 -16.62
CA LEU A 139 3.97 -4.48 -15.24
C LEU A 139 4.44 -3.02 -15.22
N LEU A 140 3.60 -2.13 -14.69
CA LEU A 140 3.94 -0.74 -14.38
C LEU A 140 4.22 -0.65 -12.89
N VAL A 141 5.37 -0.12 -12.49
CA VAL A 141 5.76 -0.10 -11.07
C VAL A 141 6.15 1.31 -10.67
N VAL A 142 5.55 1.85 -9.61
CA VAL A 142 6.02 3.08 -8.98
C VAL A 142 7.35 2.82 -8.28
N ASN A 143 8.38 3.62 -8.57
CA ASN A 143 9.70 3.52 -7.95
C ASN A 143 10.07 4.83 -7.22
N HIS A 144 10.56 4.71 -5.98
CA HIS A 144 10.88 5.83 -5.08
C HIS A 144 12.37 6.02 -4.78
N ALA A 145 13.25 5.21 -5.38
CA ALA A 145 14.66 5.22 -5.02
C ALA A 145 15.38 6.48 -5.55
N GLU A 146 16.36 6.30 -6.44
CA GLU A 146 17.17 7.37 -7.03
C GLU A 146 16.34 8.55 -7.59
N ARG A 147 15.16 8.24 -8.14
CA ARG A 147 14.21 9.19 -8.71
C ARG A 147 12.79 8.67 -8.57
N GLU A 148 11.81 9.58 -8.66
CA GLU A 148 10.41 9.17 -8.79
C GLU A 148 10.14 8.81 -10.23
N SER A 149 9.71 7.58 -10.47
CA SER A 149 9.43 7.09 -11.81
C SER A 149 8.33 6.04 -11.81
N ILE A 150 7.75 5.86 -12.99
CA ILE A 150 7.03 4.62 -13.33
C ILE A 150 7.99 3.79 -14.16
N GLU A 151 8.39 2.65 -13.61
CA GLU A 151 9.22 1.64 -14.26
C GLU A 151 8.34 0.67 -15.06
N PHE A 152 8.81 0.29 -16.23
CA PHE A 152 8.09 -0.57 -17.16
C PHE A 152 8.79 -1.91 -17.26
N PHE A 153 8.09 -3.01 -16.98
CA PHE A 153 8.60 -4.36 -17.16
C PHE A 153 7.68 -5.21 -18.04
N GLU A 154 8.26 -6.06 -18.87
CA GLU A 154 7.55 -7.14 -19.54
C GLU A 154 7.55 -8.39 -18.65
N LEU A 155 6.37 -8.91 -18.36
CA LEU A 155 6.21 -10.23 -17.75
C LEU A 155 6.07 -11.27 -18.87
N TYR A 156 6.92 -12.28 -18.88
CA TYR A 156 6.90 -13.31 -19.93
C TYR A 156 7.28 -14.69 -19.38
N PRO A 157 6.81 -15.78 -20.02
CA PRO A 157 7.28 -17.12 -19.69
C PRO A 157 8.70 -17.32 -20.24
N GLY A 158 9.60 -17.73 -19.36
CA GLY A 158 10.96 -18.16 -19.65
C GLY A 158 11.01 -19.49 -20.39
N ALA A 159 12.21 -19.89 -20.80
CA ALA A 159 12.41 -21.11 -21.58
C ALA A 159 12.03 -22.39 -20.84
N ALA A 160 12.07 -22.38 -19.49
CA ALA A 160 11.65 -23.50 -18.66
C ALA A 160 10.17 -23.41 -18.24
N GLY A 161 9.44 -22.39 -18.72
CA GLY A 161 8.04 -22.12 -18.35
C GLY A 161 7.87 -21.30 -17.07
N ASP A 162 8.97 -20.88 -16.45
CA ASP A 162 9.02 -19.98 -15.29
C ASP A 162 8.67 -18.53 -15.67
N TRP A 163 8.01 -17.78 -14.80
CA TRP A 163 7.76 -16.36 -15.05
C TRP A 163 9.02 -15.52 -14.85
N GLN A 164 9.29 -14.59 -15.78
CA GLN A 164 10.44 -13.69 -15.74
C GLN A 164 10.00 -12.24 -16.01
N LEU A 165 10.81 -11.30 -15.52
CA LEU A 165 10.64 -9.87 -15.78
C LEU A 165 11.82 -9.32 -16.60
N ALA A 166 11.51 -8.57 -17.65
CA ALA A 166 12.49 -7.78 -18.39
C ALA A 166 12.16 -6.29 -18.26
N TRP A 167 13.12 -5.47 -17.86
CA TRP A 167 12.94 -4.02 -17.87
C TRP A 167 12.83 -3.50 -19.31
N ARG A 168 11.87 -2.61 -19.56
CA ARG A 168 11.55 -2.09 -20.89
C ARG A 168 11.60 -0.58 -21.01
N GLY A 169 11.81 0.15 -19.92
CA GLY A 169 11.88 1.61 -19.93
C GLY A 169 11.26 2.24 -18.68
N CYS A 170 11.12 3.55 -18.71
CA CYS A 170 10.54 4.31 -17.61
C CYS A 170 9.89 5.61 -18.07
N VAL A 171 9.15 6.24 -17.15
CA VAL A 171 8.65 7.61 -17.25
C VAL A 171 9.02 8.33 -15.96
N LEU A 172 9.64 9.50 -16.06
CA LEU A 172 10.06 10.26 -14.87
C LEU A 172 8.93 11.15 -14.36
N ALA A 173 8.77 11.21 -13.05
CA ALA A 173 7.83 12.14 -12.43
C ALA A 173 8.46 13.54 -12.31
N PRO A 174 7.70 14.63 -12.57
CA PRO A 174 8.24 15.97 -12.47
C PRO A 174 8.38 16.43 -11.01
N GLY A 175 9.45 17.17 -10.72
CA GLY A 175 9.58 17.98 -9.50
C GLY A 175 9.59 17.18 -8.19
N ASN A 176 8.84 17.66 -7.20
CA ASN A 176 8.84 17.14 -5.83
C ASN A 176 7.53 16.41 -5.47
N VAL A 177 7.09 15.54 -6.36
CA VAL A 177 5.92 14.67 -6.16
C VAL A 177 6.32 13.39 -5.42
N ALA A 178 5.39 12.82 -4.68
CA ALA A 178 5.47 11.47 -4.14
C ALA A 178 4.33 10.69 -4.78
N LEU A 179 4.68 9.83 -5.74
CA LEU A 179 3.73 8.92 -6.37
C LEU A 179 3.30 7.85 -5.35
N ASN A 180 2.24 7.11 -5.62
CA ASN A 180 1.85 5.99 -4.76
C ASN A 180 1.45 4.77 -5.57
N ASP A 181 0.44 4.88 -6.43
CA ASP A 181 -0.08 3.76 -7.20
C ASP A 181 -0.33 4.14 -8.67
N VAL A 182 -0.32 3.14 -9.56
CA VAL A 182 -0.41 3.30 -11.02
C VAL A 182 -1.42 2.32 -11.60
N ALA A 183 -2.21 2.77 -12.58
CA ALA A 183 -3.12 1.90 -13.33
C ALA A 183 -2.95 2.09 -14.85
N ALA A 184 -2.89 0.98 -15.58
CA ALA A 184 -2.81 0.98 -17.02
C ALA A 184 -4.13 1.48 -17.65
N THR A 185 -4.00 2.25 -18.74
CA THR A 185 -5.15 2.79 -19.51
C THR A 185 -5.08 2.39 -20.99
N GLY A 186 -4.44 1.25 -21.27
CA GLY A 186 -4.14 0.77 -22.62
C GLY A 186 -2.68 1.03 -23.00
N SER A 187 -2.41 2.03 -23.85
CA SER A 187 -1.03 2.38 -24.26
C SER A 187 -0.30 3.32 -23.29
N GLY A 188 -0.96 3.77 -22.23
CA GLY A 188 -0.40 4.63 -21.20
C GLY A 188 -0.97 4.27 -19.83
N PHE A 189 -0.93 5.21 -18.88
CA PHE A 189 -1.35 4.96 -17.50
C PHE A 189 -1.90 6.21 -16.83
N VAL A 190 -2.56 6.02 -15.69
CA VAL A 190 -2.78 7.04 -14.66
C VAL A 190 -1.98 6.68 -13.41
N VAL A 191 -1.54 7.68 -12.67
CA VAL A 191 -0.78 7.48 -11.43
C VAL A 191 -1.23 8.49 -10.38
N SER A 192 -1.43 8.01 -9.16
CA SER A 192 -1.76 8.85 -8.02
C SER A 192 -0.50 9.51 -7.45
N GLN A 193 -0.62 10.79 -7.11
CA GLN A 193 0.35 11.48 -6.27
C GLN A 193 -0.26 11.62 -4.89
N MET A 194 0.23 10.91 -3.88
CA MET A 194 -0.31 11.02 -2.52
C MET A 194 0.01 12.39 -1.88
N SER A 195 1.23 12.89 -2.09
CA SER A 195 1.62 14.19 -1.53
C SER A 195 2.85 14.79 -2.21
N SER A 196 3.41 15.86 -1.62
CA SER A 196 4.82 16.22 -1.85
C SER A 196 5.76 15.29 -1.08
N LYS A 197 7.07 15.27 -1.37
CA LYS A 197 8.03 14.49 -0.58
C LYS A 197 8.25 14.99 0.86
N SER A 198 7.68 16.15 1.24
CA SER A 198 7.83 16.71 2.60
C SER A 198 6.82 16.09 3.57
N ARG A 199 7.27 15.12 4.39
CA ARG A 199 6.46 14.45 5.42
C ARG A 199 5.71 15.42 6.34
N PHE A 200 6.36 16.51 6.77
CA PHE A 200 5.72 17.55 7.59
C PHE A 200 4.56 18.22 6.86
N LYS A 201 4.76 18.66 5.61
CA LYS A 201 3.70 19.27 4.81
C LYS A 201 2.57 18.29 4.54
N THR A 202 2.88 17.03 4.28
CA THR A 202 1.89 15.96 4.08
C THR A 202 1.01 15.79 5.31
N LEU A 203 1.61 15.60 6.49
CA LEU A 203 0.86 15.46 7.74
C LEU A 203 -0.03 16.67 8.02
N TRP A 204 0.50 17.88 7.83
CA TRP A 204 -0.30 19.11 7.98
C TRP A 204 -1.46 19.21 6.99
N SER A 205 -1.26 18.79 5.75
CA SER A 205 -2.30 18.80 4.73
C SER A 205 -3.42 17.82 5.07
N PHE A 206 -3.06 16.63 5.56
CA PHE A 206 -4.03 15.63 6.05
C PHE A 206 -4.81 16.15 7.26
N MET A 207 -4.14 16.77 8.23
CA MET A 207 -4.81 17.34 9.41
C MET A 207 -5.75 18.51 9.08
N LEU A 208 -5.43 19.30 8.05
CA LEU A 208 -6.20 20.48 7.67
C LEU A 208 -7.16 20.25 6.48
N GLY A 209 -7.20 19.04 5.92
CA GLY A 209 -7.98 18.74 4.72
C GLY A 209 -7.62 19.63 3.53
N ARG A 210 -6.32 19.96 3.36
CA ARG A 210 -5.86 20.79 2.25
C ARG A 210 -5.41 19.93 1.10
N ASP A 211 -5.90 20.27 -0.09
CA ASP A 211 -5.51 19.60 -1.33
C ASP A 211 -3.99 19.57 -1.46
N ASN A 212 -3.45 18.36 -1.58
CA ASN A 212 -2.02 18.09 -1.68
C ASN A 212 -1.69 16.96 -2.66
N SER A 213 -2.72 16.44 -3.32
CA SER A 213 -2.70 15.25 -4.14
C SER A 213 -3.34 15.53 -5.49
N LYS A 214 -2.87 14.81 -6.51
CA LYS A 214 -3.34 14.91 -7.89
C LYS A 214 -3.39 13.53 -8.52
N LEU A 215 -4.28 13.36 -9.50
CA LEU A 215 -4.16 12.25 -10.43
C LEU A 215 -3.45 12.71 -11.70
N TRP A 216 -2.40 12.00 -12.08
CA TRP A 216 -1.64 12.25 -13.30
C TRP A 216 -2.00 11.23 -14.36
N ARG A 217 -1.83 11.59 -15.62
CA ARG A 217 -2.01 10.69 -16.76
C ARG A 217 -0.84 10.81 -17.71
N TRP A 218 -0.30 9.68 -18.11
CA TRP A 218 0.73 9.60 -19.13
C TRP A 218 0.22 8.97 -20.41
N THR A 219 0.64 9.55 -21.53
CA THR A 219 0.55 8.96 -22.87
C THR A 219 1.80 9.33 -23.64
N LEU A 220 2.28 8.46 -24.53
CA LEU A 220 3.46 8.73 -25.35
C LEU A 220 3.41 10.09 -26.09
N GLU A 221 2.23 10.51 -26.56
CA GLU A 221 2.04 11.77 -27.28
C GLU A 221 2.16 13.02 -26.40
N ARG A 222 1.77 12.94 -25.13
CA ARG A 222 1.61 14.12 -24.25
C ARG A 222 2.60 14.17 -23.10
N GLY A 223 3.26 13.06 -22.77
CA GLY A 223 4.01 12.95 -21.53
C GLY A 223 3.07 12.83 -20.32
N LEU A 224 3.65 13.03 -19.12
CA LEU A 224 2.97 12.91 -17.84
C LEU A 224 2.40 14.27 -17.42
N ASP A 225 1.08 14.39 -17.39
CA ASP A 225 0.38 15.62 -17.02
C ASP A 225 -0.69 15.37 -15.94
N ALA A 226 -0.88 16.35 -15.06
CA ALA A 226 -1.96 16.31 -14.09
C ALA A 226 -3.32 16.44 -14.80
N ILE A 227 -4.33 15.72 -14.29
CA ILE A 227 -5.70 15.87 -14.77
C ILE A 227 -6.30 17.11 -14.12
N ASP A 228 -6.60 18.12 -14.93
CA ASP A 228 -7.21 19.37 -14.45
C ASP A 228 -8.49 19.14 -13.63
N GLY A 229 -8.54 19.75 -12.45
CA GLY A 229 -9.71 19.70 -11.56
C GLY A 229 -9.91 18.37 -10.84
N LEU A 230 -8.91 17.49 -10.87
CA LEU A 230 -8.90 16.23 -10.13
C LEU A 230 -7.74 16.25 -9.12
N ASP A 231 -7.91 17.13 -8.13
CA ASP A 231 -7.05 17.31 -6.97
C ASP A 231 -7.82 16.85 -5.70
N GLY A 232 -7.10 16.54 -4.63
CA GLY A 232 -7.72 16.16 -3.35
C GLY A 232 -6.69 15.94 -2.24
N VAL A 233 -7.09 15.19 -1.21
CA VAL A 233 -6.24 14.92 -0.05
C VAL A 233 -5.80 13.45 -0.01
N GLY A 234 -4.52 13.23 -0.32
CA GLY A 234 -3.89 11.91 -0.20
C GLY A 234 -4.48 10.84 -1.12
N PHE A 235 -4.57 11.07 -2.43
CA PHE A 235 -4.86 9.97 -3.37
C PHE A 235 -3.80 8.89 -3.23
N ASN A 236 -4.27 7.70 -2.88
CA ASN A 236 -3.48 6.53 -2.65
C ASN A 236 -3.73 5.57 -3.83
N GLY A 237 -4.29 4.38 -3.62
CA GLY A 237 -4.59 3.45 -4.70
C GLY A 237 -5.42 4.03 -5.85
N VAL A 238 -5.10 3.62 -7.07
CA VAL A 238 -5.86 3.94 -8.28
C VAL A 238 -6.05 2.71 -9.14
N ALA A 239 -7.29 2.49 -9.60
CA ALA A 239 -7.58 1.51 -10.64
C ALA A 239 -8.22 2.18 -11.86
N SER A 240 -8.03 1.60 -13.05
CA SER A 240 -8.69 2.02 -14.27
C SER A 240 -9.50 0.87 -14.86
N ASP A 241 -10.62 1.18 -15.52
CA ASP A 241 -11.23 0.20 -16.41
C ASP A 241 -10.38 -0.05 -17.67
N ASN A 242 -10.59 -1.19 -18.33
CA ASN A 242 -9.83 -1.61 -19.52
C ASN A 242 -9.85 -0.58 -20.66
N ALA A 243 -10.89 0.26 -20.72
CA ALA A 243 -11.05 1.28 -21.74
C ALA A 243 -10.35 2.60 -21.38
N GLY A 244 -9.79 2.73 -20.18
CA GLY A 244 -9.21 3.96 -19.67
C GLY A 244 -10.24 5.09 -19.62
N LYS A 245 -11.50 4.79 -19.33
CA LYS A 245 -12.62 5.75 -19.30
C LYS A 245 -13.02 6.10 -17.87
N ARG A 246 -12.93 5.15 -16.95
CA ARG A 246 -13.26 5.36 -15.54
C ARG A 246 -12.05 5.08 -14.67
N PHE A 247 -11.81 5.99 -13.73
CA PHE A 247 -10.77 5.88 -12.72
C PHE A 247 -11.40 5.77 -11.34
N PHE A 248 -10.96 4.80 -10.57
CA PHE A 248 -11.36 4.52 -9.20
C PHE A 248 -10.20 4.96 -8.30
N ILE A 249 -10.43 5.98 -7.47
CA ILE A 249 -9.35 6.70 -6.77
C ILE A 249 -9.63 6.64 -5.28
N ASN A 250 -8.74 6.02 -4.52
CA ASN A 250 -8.83 6.01 -3.07
C ASN A 250 -8.26 7.32 -2.52
N ALA A 251 -9.14 8.26 -2.18
CA ALA A 251 -8.78 9.50 -1.51
C ALA A 251 -8.60 9.24 0.00
N TRP A 252 -7.45 8.65 0.33
CA TRP A 252 -7.12 8.15 1.67
C TRP A 252 -7.27 9.21 2.76
N GLY A 253 -6.84 10.45 2.47
CA GLY A 253 -6.94 11.57 3.42
C GLY A 253 -8.35 12.13 3.59
N GLU A 254 -9.24 11.88 2.62
CA GLU A 254 -10.65 12.28 2.66
C GLU A 254 -11.57 11.20 3.22
N GLY A 255 -11.07 9.95 3.31
CA GLY A 255 -11.89 8.80 3.68
C GLY A 255 -12.94 8.47 2.64
N LYS A 256 -12.56 8.51 1.35
CA LYS A 256 -13.47 8.24 0.23
C LYS A 256 -12.83 7.37 -0.86
N LEU A 257 -13.68 6.61 -1.55
CA LEU A 257 -13.42 6.10 -2.89
C LEU A 257 -14.17 6.99 -3.90
N LEU A 258 -13.44 7.56 -4.85
CA LEU A 258 -13.96 8.44 -5.90
C LEU A 258 -14.03 7.68 -7.22
N VAL A 259 -15.06 7.92 -8.04
CA VAL A 259 -15.15 7.40 -9.41
C VAL A 259 -15.20 8.56 -10.39
N TYR A 260 -14.12 8.75 -11.14
CA TYR A 260 -14.00 9.79 -12.15
C TYR A 260 -14.25 9.22 -13.54
N ASP A 261 -15.19 9.82 -14.28
CA ASP A 261 -15.41 9.54 -15.70
C ASP A 261 -14.60 10.53 -16.55
N ARG A 262 -13.63 10.01 -17.30
CA ARG A 262 -12.70 10.81 -18.10
C ARG A 262 -13.37 11.47 -19.32
N ILE A 263 -14.44 10.87 -19.84
CA ILE A 263 -15.09 11.36 -21.07
C ILE A 263 -15.91 12.62 -20.76
N SER A 264 -16.73 12.55 -19.72
CA SER A 264 -17.53 13.66 -19.20
C SER A 264 -16.73 14.63 -18.32
N LYS A 265 -15.54 14.21 -17.87
CA LYS A 265 -14.66 14.94 -16.95
C LYS A 265 -15.33 15.26 -15.61
N LYS A 266 -16.01 14.28 -15.02
CA LYS A 266 -16.78 14.46 -13.79
C LYS A 266 -16.57 13.30 -12.83
N LEU A 267 -16.64 13.62 -11.54
CA LEU A 267 -16.94 12.62 -10.52
C LEU A 267 -18.37 12.12 -10.72
N THR A 268 -18.50 10.80 -10.81
CA THR A 268 -19.78 10.11 -10.97
C THR A 268 -20.25 9.48 -9.67
N HIS A 269 -19.31 9.11 -8.80
CA HIS A 269 -19.59 8.54 -7.48
C HIS A 269 -18.55 9.02 -6.47
N GLU A 270 -19.00 9.18 -5.23
CA GLU A 270 -18.17 9.35 -4.05
C GLU A 270 -18.73 8.43 -2.97
N VAL A 271 -17.91 7.51 -2.45
CA VAL A 271 -18.32 6.52 -1.46
C VAL A 271 -17.47 6.68 -0.22
N ALA A 272 -18.09 6.74 0.95
CA ALA A 272 -17.37 6.77 2.21
C ALA A 272 -16.57 5.47 2.38
N LEU A 273 -15.25 5.59 2.55
CA LEU A 273 -14.34 4.49 2.73
C LEU A 273 -13.16 4.97 3.60
N PRO A 274 -13.11 4.61 4.90
CA PRO A 274 -12.04 5.06 5.78
C PRO A 274 -10.66 4.64 5.23
N HIS A 275 -9.81 5.61 4.91
CA HIS A 275 -8.42 5.38 4.52
C HIS A 275 -8.24 4.21 3.54
N GLY A 276 -8.98 4.25 2.42
CA GLY A 276 -8.80 3.30 1.31
C GLY A 276 -7.35 3.37 0.81
N ASP A 277 -6.72 2.21 0.70
CA ASP A 277 -5.32 2.05 0.31
C ASP A 277 -5.25 1.60 -1.16
N ASN A 278 -4.78 0.39 -1.51
CA ASN A 278 -4.79 -0.10 -2.90
C ASN A 278 -6.12 -0.73 -3.34
N SER A 279 -6.36 -0.71 -4.66
CA SER A 279 -7.54 -1.30 -5.32
C SER A 279 -7.14 -2.33 -6.37
N THR A 280 -7.57 -3.58 -6.21
CA THR A 280 -7.24 -4.68 -7.14
C THR A 280 -8.48 -5.18 -7.87
N TRP A 281 -8.38 -5.40 -9.17
CA TRP A 281 -9.45 -6.07 -9.93
C TRP A 281 -9.61 -7.52 -9.47
N ASP A 282 -10.85 -7.90 -9.17
CA ASP A 282 -11.13 -9.26 -8.72
C ASP A 282 -11.24 -10.22 -9.91
N ALA A 283 -10.19 -11.02 -10.13
CA ALA A 283 -10.18 -12.04 -11.18
C ALA A 283 -11.28 -13.09 -11.00
N ALA A 284 -11.73 -13.37 -9.77
CA ALA A 284 -12.81 -14.31 -9.49
C ALA A 284 -14.21 -13.71 -9.69
N SER A 285 -14.32 -12.38 -9.80
CA SER A 285 -15.60 -11.68 -9.98
C SER A 285 -15.46 -10.48 -10.92
N PRO A 286 -15.60 -10.69 -12.26
CA PRO A 286 -15.45 -9.64 -13.24
C PRO A 286 -16.30 -8.40 -12.95
N GLY A 287 -15.67 -7.22 -13.04
CA GLY A 287 -16.34 -5.95 -12.75
C GLY A 287 -16.40 -5.59 -11.26
N LYS A 288 -15.78 -6.38 -10.38
CA LYS A 288 -15.59 -6.05 -8.98
C LYS A 288 -14.17 -5.57 -8.70
N LEU A 289 -14.04 -4.64 -7.75
CA LEU A 289 -12.77 -4.24 -7.15
C LEU A 289 -12.71 -4.72 -5.70
N LEU A 290 -11.56 -5.23 -5.29
CA LEU A 290 -11.20 -5.41 -3.89
C LEU A 290 -10.43 -4.19 -3.44
N VAL A 291 -10.88 -3.55 -2.37
CA VAL A 291 -10.23 -2.37 -1.81
C VAL A 291 -9.85 -2.63 -0.37
N ALA A 292 -8.57 -2.49 -0.04
CA ALA A 292 -8.12 -2.51 1.34
C ALA A 292 -8.37 -1.14 1.98
N SER A 293 -8.73 -1.14 3.25
CA SER A 293 -9.05 0.10 3.98
C SER A 293 -8.61 0.01 5.43
N GLN A 294 -7.86 1.01 5.90
CA GLN A 294 -7.31 1.02 7.25
C GLN A 294 -8.23 1.78 8.20
N ARG A 295 -8.50 1.20 9.37
CA ARG A 295 -9.38 1.82 10.39
C ARG A 295 -8.60 2.44 11.55
N GLY A 296 -7.29 2.61 11.39
CA GLY A 296 -6.43 3.28 12.37
C GLY A 296 -6.48 4.80 12.25
N SER A 297 -6.19 5.49 13.36
CA SER A 297 -5.93 6.93 13.33
C SER A 297 -4.66 7.29 12.55
N LEU A 298 -4.55 8.55 12.09
CA LEU A 298 -3.32 9.07 11.48
C LEU A 298 -2.09 8.87 12.39
N PHE A 299 -2.25 9.03 13.71
CA PHE A 299 -1.17 8.84 14.67
C PHE A 299 -0.72 7.38 14.78
N SER A 300 -1.66 6.43 14.84
CA SER A 300 -1.32 5.00 14.84
C SER A 300 -0.61 4.58 13.55
N MET A 301 -1.05 5.11 12.40
CA MET A 301 -0.41 4.86 11.11
C MET A 301 1.02 5.41 11.06
N ALA A 302 1.21 6.67 11.48
CA ALA A 302 2.54 7.28 11.57
C ALA A 302 3.49 6.49 12.48
N ARG A 303 2.97 5.93 13.59
CA ARG A 303 3.76 5.07 14.48
C ARG A 303 4.18 3.76 13.79
N CYS A 304 3.31 3.15 12.99
CA CYS A 304 3.66 1.95 12.24
C CYS A 304 4.79 2.22 11.24
N VAL A 305 4.71 3.31 10.47
CA VAL A 305 5.75 3.70 9.51
C VAL A 305 7.10 3.93 10.19
N SER A 306 7.12 4.41 11.44
CA SER A 306 8.37 4.60 12.21
C SER A 306 9.00 3.32 12.75
N LYS A 307 8.22 2.23 12.87
CA LYS A 307 8.67 0.94 13.41
C LYS A 307 8.82 -0.07 12.27
N HIS A 308 9.84 0.16 11.44
CA HIS A 308 10.21 -0.73 10.35
C HIS A 308 10.30 -2.19 10.82
N ASN A 309 9.88 -3.13 9.95
CA ASN A 309 9.99 -4.58 10.15
C ASN A 309 9.20 -5.17 11.33
N THR A 310 8.11 -4.53 11.79
CA THR A 310 7.24 -5.09 12.83
C THR A 310 5.79 -5.13 12.38
N ASN A 311 4.98 -6.03 12.95
CA ASN A 311 3.55 -6.03 12.66
C ASN A 311 2.93 -4.68 13.06
N CYS A 312 2.28 -4.02 12.09
CA CYS A 312 1.49 -2.84 12.39
C CYS A 312 0.16 -3.26 12.99
N ALA A 313 -0.09 -2.91 14.26
CA ALA A 313 -1.37 -3.17 14.92
C ALA A 313 -2.49 -2.22 14.48
N THR A 314 -2.60 -1.94 13.17
CA THR A 314 -3.69 -1.16 12.59
C THR A 314 -4.77 -2.11 12.07
N PRO A 315 -6.02 -2.00 12.57
CA PRO A 315 -7.16 -2.74 12.02
C PRO A 315 -7.42 -2.34 10.57
N PHE A 316 -7.89 -3.28 9.76
CA PHE A 316 -8.21 -3.02 8.36
C PHE A 316 -9.31 -3.97 7.86
N ASP A 317 -9.93 -3.58 6.75
CA ASP A 317 -10.96 -4.37 6.05
C ASP A 317 -10.57 -4.54 4.58
N ILE A 318 -10.98 -5.66 3.97
CA ILE A 318 -11.02 -5.84 2.52
C ILE A 318 -12.48 -5.78 2.08
N THR A 319 -12.81 -4.82 1.22
CA THR A 319 -14.18 -4.56 0.76
C THR A 319 -14.29 -4.81 -0.74
N GLU A 320 -15.29 -5.60 -1.16
CA GLU A 320 -15.63 -5.83 -2.56
C GLU A 320 -16.64 -4.77 -3.02
N PHE A 321 -16.34 -4.05 -4.10
CA PHE A 321 -17.19 -3.04 -4.72
C PHE A 321 -17.66 -3.49 -6.11
N ASP A 322 -18.96 -3.36 -6.41
CA ASP A 322 -19.47 -3.42 -7.79
C ASP A 322 -19.12 -2.13 -8.53
N THR A 323 -18.35 -2.19 -9.61
CA THR A 323 -17.94 -0.97 -10.33
C THR A 323 -19.04 -0.34 -11.18
N ARG A 324 -20.25 -0.91 -11.23
CA ARG A 324 -21.39 -0.33 -11.97
C ARG A 324 -22.17 0.67 -11.12
N ASP A 325 -22.41 0.34 -9.85
CA ASP A 325 -23.27 1.11 -8.94
C ASP A 325 -22.66 1.37 -7.56
N MET A 326 -21.42 0.89 -7.34
CA MET A 326 -20.66 1.03 -6.11
C MET A 326 -21.27 0.38 -4.87
N GLN A 327 -22.22 -0.54 -5.06
CA GLN A 327 -22.68 -1.44 -3.99
C GLN A 327 -21.52 -2.28 -3.49
N HIS A 328 -21.41 -2.46 -2.18
CA HIS A 328 -20.25 -3.08 -1.58
C HIS A 328 -20.55 -3.96 -0.37
N LYS A 329 -19.63 -4.87 -0.08
CA LYS A 329 -19.65 -5.74 1.10
C LYS A 329 -18.23 -5.99 1.59
N ILE A 330 -18.07 -6.15 2.88
CA ILE A 330 -16.79 -6.50 3.48
C ILE A 330 -16.59 -8.01 3.30
N LEU A 331 -15.44 -8.40 2.73
CA LEU A 331 -15.03 -9.78 2.56
C LEU A 331 -14.11 -10.25 3.69
N PHE A 332 -13.38 -9.35 4.32
CA PHE A 332 -12.46 -9.68 5.40
C PHE A 332 -12.31 -8.51 6.34
N ARG A 333 -12.19 -8.79 7.63
CA ARG A 333 -11.93 -7.80 8.67
C ARG A 333 -10.94 -8.32 9.71
N SER A 334 -9.90 -7.52 9.95
CA SER A 334 -8.89 -7.78 10.99
C SER A 334 -8.91 -6.68 12.06
N ASP A 335 -8.62 -7.05 13.30
CA ASP A 335 -8.34 -6.11 14.40
C ASP A 335 -6.90 -5.57 14.39
N GLY A 336 -6.06 -6.09 13.48
CA GLY A 336 -4.68 -5.70 13.29
C GLY A 336 -3.67 -6.39 14.20
N GLN A 337 -4.10 -7.11 15.25
CA GLN A 337 -3.19 -7.64 16.27
C GLN A 337 -2.28 -8.74 15.72
N TYR A 338 -2.87 -9.73 15.03
CA TYR A 338 -2.13 -10.83 14.41
C TYR A 338 -1.39 -10.36 13.15
N PHE A 339 -2.11 -9.70 12.26
CA PHE A 339 -1.64 -9.08 11.02
C PHE A 339 -2.42 -7.79 10.83
N GLY A 340 -1.74 -6.68 10.57
CA GLY A 340 -2.40 -5.39 10.41
C GLY A 340 -1.72 -4.45 9.43
N GLY A 341 -2.37 -3.31 9.22
CA GLY A 341 -1.98 -2.35 8.18
C GLY A 341 -2.14 -2.90 6.76
N GLY A 342 -3.19 -3.71 6.52
CA GLY A 342 -3.43 -4.26 5.19
C GLY A 342 -3.60 -3.17 4.13
N THR A 343 -2.98 -3.37 2.97
CA THR A 343 -2.90 -2.38 1.87
C THR A 343 -3.52 -2.85 0.58
N THR A 344 -3.55 -4.16 0.34
CA THR A 344 -3.99 -4.76 -0.92
C THR A 344 -4.53 -6.16 -0.69
N ALA A 345 -5.31 -6.69 -1.62
CA ALA A 345 -5.77 -8.07 -1.56
C ALA A 345 -6.03 -8.69 -2.93
N VAL A 346 -5.59 -9.94 -3.11
CA VAL A 346 -5.96 -10.79 -4.25
C VAL A 346 -6.79 -11.96 -3.74
N ARG A 347 -7.91 -12.24 -4.41
CA ARG A 347 -8.75 -13.41 -4.14
C ARG A 347 -8.46 -14.54 -5.12
N VAL A 348 -8.22 -15.73 -4.59
CA VAL A 348 -8.17 -16.99 -5.37
C VAL A 348 -9.14 -17.97 -4.71
N LYS A 349 -10.24 -18.27 -5.41
CA LYS A 349 -11.35 -19.07 -4.87
C LYS A 349 -11.87 -18.44 -3.55
N ASP A 350 -11.85 -19.19 -2.45
CA ASP A 350 -12.31 -18.77 -1.13
C ASP A 350 -11.18 -18.23 -0.24
N THR A 351 -10.00 -17.99 -0.81
CA THR A 351 -8.81 -17.50 -0.09
C THR A 351 -8.47 -16.08 -0.52
N LEU A 352 -8.10 -15.25 0.46
CA LEU A 352 -7.52 -13.93 0.27
C LEU A 352 -6.04 -13.95 0.62
N TYR A 353 -5.23 -13.38 -0.26
CA TYR A 353 -3.84 -13.05 -0.02
C TYR A 353 -3.75 -11.55 0.19
N ILE A 354 -3.21 -11.11 1.32
CA ILE A 354 -3.31 -9.74 1.78
C ILE A 354 -1.92 -9.21 2.12
N GLY A 355 -1.59 -8.08 1.50
CA GLY A 355 -0.34 -7.36 1.69
C GLY A 355 -0.38 -6.35 2.86
N SER A 356 0.74 -5.72 3.18
CA SER A 356 0.86 -4.66 4.19
C SER A 356 2.01 -3.70 3.85
N PHE A 357 1.88 -2.42 4.21
CA PHE A 357 2.92 -1.40 4.01
C PHE A 357 4.13 -1.56 4.95
N THR A 358 4.10 -2.52 5.88
CA THR A 358 5.20 -2.80 6.80
C THR A 358 5.24 -4.27 7.22
N GLY A 359 6.25 -4.64 8.00
CA GLY A 359 6.48 -6.01 8.41
C GLY A 359 7.18 -6.85 7.34
N GLN A 360 7.21 -8.16 7.55
CA GLN A 360 7.93 -9.12 6.71
C GLN A 360 7.05 -10.33 6.34
N ARG A 361 5.73 -10.11 6.20
CA ARG A 361 4.75 -11.18 6.10
C ARG A 361 3.69 -10.87 5.04
N LEU A 362 3.27 -11.90 4.32
CA LEU A 362 2.05 -11.95 3.50
C LEU A 362 0.99 -12.74 4.26
N LEU A 363 -0.24 -12.22 4.37
CA LEU A 363 -1.34 -12.91 5.04
C LEU A 363 -2.12 -13.77 4.05
N ILE A 364 -2.48 -14.98 4.48
CA ILE A 364 -3.40 -15.90 3.82
C ILE A 364 -4.60 -16.09 4.77
N ALA A 365 -5.80 -15.77 4.29
CA ALA A 365 -7.01 -15.81 5.10
C ALA A 365 -8.23 -16.29 4.30
N PRO A 366 -9.23 -16.92 4.94
CA PRO A 366 -10.48 -17.25 4.27
C PRO A 366 -11.32 -15.99 4.03
N VAL A 367 -12.05 -15.98 2.91
CA VAL A 367 -13.14 -15.02 2.68
C VAL A 367 -14.19 -15.18 3.78
N GLY A 368 -14.64 -14.07 4.35
CA GLY A 368 -15.64 -13.99 5.41
C GLY A 368 -15.05 -13.87 6.82
N TYR A 369 -13.73 -14.00 6.99
CA TYR A 369 -13.10 -13.86 8.31
C TYR A 369 -13.42 -12.50 8.95
N GLY A 370 -13.87 -12.52 10.21
CA GLY A 370 -14.15 -11.31 10.99
C GLY A 370 -15.36 -10.49 10.54
N THR A 371 -16.17 -10.97 9.58
CA THR A 371 -17.31 -10.21 9.01
C THR A 371 -18.60 -10.33 9.80
N GLN A 372 -18.76 -11.36 10.63
CA GLN A 372 -20.00 -11.66 11.37
C GLN A 372 -20.27 -10.75 12.58
N SER A 373 -19.36 -9.83 12.89
CA SER A 373 -19.48 -8.85 13.99
C SER A 373 -20.05 -7.49 13.54
N LEU A 374 -20.77 -7.46 12.41
CA LEU A 374 -21.40 -6.28 11.80
C LEU A 374 -22.90 -6.17 12.09
#